data_AF-A0A2V8VF63-F1
#
_entry.id   AF-A0A2V8VF63-F1
#
_cell.length_a   1.000
_cell.length_b   1.000
_cell.length_c   1.000
_cell.angle_alpha   90.00
_cell.angle_beta   90.00
_cell.angle_gamma   90.00
#
_symmetry.space_group_name_H-M   'P 1'
#
loop_
_entity.id
_entity.type
_entity.pdbx_description
1 polymer ?
#
loop_
_entity_poly.entity_id
_entity_poly.type
_entity_poly.pdbx_seq_one_letter_code
_entity_poly.pdbx_strand_id
1 'polypeptide(L)'
;MRIRPLFQEKCAGCHSDEKRTSGLSLESHQGFAGGGNRGPVAVAGKPEESRIIQAVEQSGALKMPPGSKLRAEQIEDLRNWVRAGMPWPEAALPAAGAAPKSDHWAFKAPVRPPLPAVRNAAWPRNAIDRFVLARLEKQSLAPSPEADRAALIRRLSLDLIGLPPTPTEIDAFLVDRRPDAYDRLVDRLLASPHYGERWGRHWLDAARYADTNGFGYDNPRVMWHYRDWVINALNRDMPFDEFTLEQLAGDLLPHATLDQKIATGFHRNTMINEEGGVDQEQYRIEALFDRVATTGTVFLGLTIGCAQCHDHKYDPIKQREYYQLMAFFNSQEEPRIEV
;
A
#
# COMPACT_ATOMS: atom_id res chain seq x y z
N MET A 1 10.41 -29.84 -18.57
CA MET A 1 10.46 -28.72 -17.60
C MET A 1 11.55 -27.67 -17.85
N ARG A 2 12.30 -27.69 -18.97
CA ARG A 2 13.46 -26.80 -19.19
C ARG A 2 13.18 -25.50 -19.97
N ILE A 3 12.02 -25.39 -20.62
CA ILE A 3 11.71 -24.27 -21.53
C ILE A 3 11.22 -23.01 -20.82
N ARG A 4 10.37 -23.15 -19.80
CA ARG A 4 9.84 -21.98 -19.08
C ARG A 4 10.95 -21.14 -18.41
N PRO A 5 11.92 -21.74 -17.69
CA PRO A 5 13.06 -20.97 -17.17
C PRO A 5 13.88 -20.31 -18.28
N LEU A 6 14.04 -20.96 -19.44
CA LEU A 6 14.75 -20.39 -20.58
C LEU A 6 14.06 -19.13 -21.12
N PHE A 7 12.73 -19.14 -21.28
CA PHE A 7 11.98 -17.95 -21.70
C PHE A 7 12.05 -16.83 -20.67
N GLN A 8 11.93 -17.16 -19.38
CA GLN A 8 12.04 -16.16 -18.31
C GLN A 8 13.41 -15.50 -18.27
N GLU A 9 14.49 -16.29 -18.36
CA GLU A 9 15.85 -15.78 -18.21
C GLU A 9 16.37 -15.07 -19.47
N LYS A 10 16.05 -15.59 -20.67
CA LYS A 10 16.68 -15.14 -21.93
C LYS A 10 15.75 -14.33 -22.83
N CYS A 11 14.44 -14.30 -22.57
CA CYS A 11 13.48 -13.71 -23.51
C CYS A 11 12.54 -12.68 -22.87
N ALA A 12 12.12 -12.87 -21.62
CA ALA A 12 11.10 -12.04 -20.97
C ALA A 12 11.48 -10.55 -20.86
N GLY A 13 12.77 -10.21 -20.83
CA GLY A 13 13.21 -8.80 -20.81
C GLY A 13 12.81 -7.97 -22.06
N CYS A 14 12.42 -8.62 -23.16
CA CYS A 14 11.96 -7.96 -24.39
C CYS A 14 10.70 -8.56 -25.01
N HIS A 15 10.28 -9.76 -24.58
CA HIS A 15 9.13 -10.51 -25.09
C HIS A 15 8.25 -11.00 -23.92
N SER A 16 7.83 -10.07 -23.06
CA SER A 16 6.88 -10.30 -21.95
C SER A 16 5.48 -9.79 -22.31
N ASP A 17 4.51 -10.03 -21.44
CA ASP A 17 3.16 -9.47 -21.63
C ASP A 17 3.15 -7.94 -21.55
N GLU A 18 4.04 -7.35 -20.73
CA GLU A 18 4.25 -5.91 -20.61
C GLU A 18 5.10 -5.33 -21.75
N LYS A 19 6.16 -6.02 -22.16
CA LYS A 19 7.11 -5.54 -23.17
C LYS A 19 7.14 -6.47 -24.36
N ARG A 20 6.34 -6.13 -25.37
CA ARG A 20 6.08 -6.94 -26.58
C ARG A 20 6.90 -6.48 -27.78
N THR A 21 8.20 -6.70 -27.76
CA THR A 21 9.05 -6.37 -28.92
C THR A 21 8.56 -7.17 -30.13
N SER A 22 8.30 -6.49 -31.25
CA SER A 22 7.67 -7.09 -32.44
C SER A 22 6.29 -7.74 -32.17
N GLY A 23 5.55 -7.25 -31.18
CA GLY A 23 4.21 -7.72 -30.81
C GLY A 23 4.17 -9.11 -30.15
N LEU A 24 5.32 -9.68 -29.81
CA LEU A 24 5.47 -11.05 -29.31
C LEU A 24 5.61 -11.08 -27.78
N SER A 25 4.85 -11.98 -27.12
CA SER A 25 5.02 -12.37 -25.72
C SER A 25 5.32 -13.88 -25.63
N LEU A 26 6.34 -14.26 -24.87
CA LEU A 26 6.72 -15.66 -24.58
C LEU A 26 6.47 -16.04 -23.11
N GLU A 27 5.85 -15.13 -22.34
CA GLU A 27 5.66 -15.27 -20.90
C GLU A 27 4.44 -16.14 -20.55
N SER A 28 3.36 -15.98 -21.31
CA SER A 28 2.10 -16.69 -21.12
C SER A 28 1.73 -17.55 -22.33
N HIS A 29 0.96 -18.61 -22.10
CA HIS A 29 0.46 -19.47 -23.18
C HIS A 29 -0.36 -18.67 -24.20
N GLN A 30 -1.20 -17.75 -23.72
CA GLN A 30 -2.02 -16.88 -24.56
C GLN A 30 -1.15 -15.90 -25.36
N GLY A 31 -0.15 -15.29 -24.73
CA GLY A 31 0.82 -14.43 -25.42
C GLY A 31 1.58 -15.16 -26.52
N PHE A 32 2.05 -16.38 -26.23
CA PHE A 32 2.75 -17.22 -27.21
C PHE A 32 1.84 -17.63 -28.37
N ALA A 33 0.61 -18.04 -28.07
CA ALA A 33 -0.38 -18.47 -29.08
C ALA A 33 -0.84 -17.30 -29.97
N GLY A 34 -0.88 -16.08 -29.43
CA GLY A 34 -1.23 -14.86 -30.18
C GLY A 34 -0.23 -14.48 -31.26
N GLY A 35 0.99 -15.03 -31.24
CA GLY A 35 2.02 -14.71 -32.21
C GLY A 35 2.67 -13.34 -32.00
N GLY A 36 3.39 -12.88 -33.01
CA GLY A 36 3.86 -11.50 -33.08
C GLY A 36 3.48 -10.86 -34.41
N ASN A 37 4.00 -9.66 -34.68
CA ASN A 37 3.74 -8.91 -35.92
C ASN A 37 4.13 -9.65 -37.20
N ARG A 38 4.96 -10.70 -37.08
CA ARG A 38 5.35 -11.55 -38.22
C ARG A 38 4.43 -12.76 -38.39
N GLY A 39 3.48 -13.00 -37.49
CA GLY A 39 2.59 -14.16 -37.46
C GLY A 39 2.98 -15.17 -36.36
N PRO A 40 2.64 -16.47 -36.54
CA PRO A 40 2.91 -17.51 -35.53
C PRO A 40 4.40 -17.63 -35.16
N VAL A 41 4.64 -17.97 -33.89
CA VAL A 41 5.99 -18.10 -33.30
C VAL A 41 6.65 -19.42 -33.70
N ALA A 42 5.86 -20.50 -33.71
CA ALA A 42 6.29 -21.85 -33.99
C ALA A 42 5.12 -22.67 -34.55
N VAL A 43 5.45 -23.78 -35.22
CA VAL A 43 4.51 -24.76 -35.77
C VAL A 43 4.67 -26.04 -34.97
N ALA A 44 3.61 -26.45 -34.27
CA ALA A 44 3.61 -27.65 -33.42
C ALA A 44 4.04 -28.89 -34.21
N GLY A 45 4.96 -29.67 -33.66
CA GLY A 45 5.51 -30.88 -34.30
C GLY A 45 6.56 -30.60 -35.38
N LYS A 46 6.79 -29.34 -35.77
CA LYS A 46 7.67 -28.97 -36.89
C LYS A 46 8.75 -27.95 -36.52
N PRO A 47 9.85 -28.37 -35.87
CA PRO A 47 10.93 -27.47 -35.47
C PRO A 47 11.56 -26.69 -36.63
N GLU A 48 11.76 -27.33 -37.80
CA GLU A 48 12.41 -26.68 -38.94
C GLU A 48 11.56 -25.58 -39.59
N GLU A 49 10.23 -25.70 -39.51
CA GLU A 49 9.28 -24.70 -40.00
C GLU A 49 9.01 -23.61 -38.94
N SER A 50 9.57 -23.75 -37.74
CA SER A 50 9.28 -22.86 -36.60
C SER A 50 10.24 -21.69 -36.53
N ARG A 51 9.69 -20.47 -36.57
CA ARG A 51 10.50 -19.24 -36.58
C ARG A 51 11.30 -19.02 -35.32
N ILE A 52 10.78 -19.41 -34.15
CA ILE A 52 11.54 -19.32 -32.90
C ILE A 52 12.83 -20.12 -32.97
N ILE A 53 12.82 -21.29 -33.62
CA ILE A 53 14.01 -22.15 -33.79
C ILE A 53 15.01 -21.46 -34.72
N GLN A 54 14.56 -21.00 -35.88
CA GLN A 54 15.39 -20.25 -36.84
C GLN A 54 16.01 -18.99 -36.20
N ALA A 55 15.25 -18.29 -35.37
CA ALA A 55 15.71 -17.08 -34.68
C ALA A 55 16.79 -17.38 -33.62
N VAL A 56 16.61 -18.42 -32.79
CA VAL A 56 17.59 -18.78 -31.74
C VAL A 56 18.82 -19.50 -32.28
N GLU A 57 18.69 -20.20 -33.41
CA GLU A 57 19.82 -20.76 -34.16
C GLU A 57 20.61 -19.66 -34.88
N GLN A 58 20.01 -18.49 -35.06
CA GLN A 58 20.56 -17.33 -35.78
C GLN A 58 20.96 -17.67 -37.22
N SER A 59 20.22 -18.60 -37.86
CA SER A 59 20.48 -19.12 -39.19
C SER A 59 19.93 -18.23 -40.33
N GLY A 60 19.11 -17.23 -40.00
CA GLY A 60 18.51 -16.30 -40.96
C GLY A 60 18.72 -14.81 -40.64
N ALA A 61 17.91 -13.96 -41.27
CA ALA A 61 17.95 -12.50 -41.08
C ALA A 61 17.46 -12.05 -39.68
N LEU A 62 16.60 -12.85 -39.04
CA LEU A 62 16.17 -12.63 -37.66
C LEU A 62 17.07 -13.43 -36.72
N LYS A 63 17.79 -12.73 -35.84
CA LYS A 63 18.71 -13.34 -34.88
C LYS A 63 18.30 -12.95 -33.47
N MET A 64 18.07 -13.96 -32.62
CA MET A 64 17.72 -13.79 -31.21
C MET A 64 18.51 -14.80 -30.35
N PRO A 65 18.71 -14.51 -29.05
CA PRO A 65 18.69 -13.19 -28.43
C PRO A 65 19.74 -12.25 -29.06
N PRO A 66 19.55 -10.92 -28.98
CA PRO A 66 20.56 -9.97 -29.46
C PRO A 66 21.85 -10.10 -28.65
N GLY A 67 23.00 -10.07 -29.33
CA GLY A 67 24.34 -10.05 -28.71
C GLY A 67 24.89 -11.39 -28.21
N SER A 68 24.05 -12.39 -27.93
CA SER A 68 24.54 -13.73 -27.53
C SER A 68 23.62 -14.85 -28.04
N LYS A 69 24.24 -15.91 -28.58
CA LYS A 69 23.52 -17.11 -29.03
C LYS A 69 23.27 -18.03 -27.84
N LEU A 70 22.10 -18.68 -27.82
CA LEU A 70 21.81 -19.71 -26.83
C LEU A 70 22.80 -20.88 -26.94
N ARG A 71 23.02 -21.60 -25.84
CA ARG A 71 23.84 -22.81 -25.86
C ARG A 71 23.17 -23.89 -26.70
N ALA A 72 23.97 -24.77 -27.28
CA ALA A 72 23.47 -25.85 -28.15
C ALA A 72 22.42 -26.71 -27.45
N GLU A 73 22.60 -27.00 -26.15
CA GLU A 73 21.65 -27.79 -25.37
C GLU A 73 20.30 -27.09 -25.18
N GLN A 74 20.31 -25.75 -25.05
CA GLN A 74 19.08 -24.95 -24.90
C GLN A 74 18.31 -24.85 -26.22
N ILE A 75 19.03 -24.78 -27.34
CA ILE A 75 18.43 -24.83 -28.68
C ILE A 75 17.81 -26.21 -28.91
N GLU A 76 18.51 -27.29 -28.55
CA GLU A 76 17.98 -28.65 -28.72
C GLU A 76 16.79 -28.93 -27.79
N ASP A 77 16.81 -28.43 -26.55
CA ASP A 77 15.66 -28.48 -25.66
C ASP A 77 14.44 -27.78 -26.30
N LEU A 78 14.62 -26.60 -26.91
CA LEU A 78 13.56 -25.87 -27.62
C LEU A 78 13.03 -26.67 -28.82
N ARG A 79 13.93 -27.26 -29.62
CA ARG A 79 13.57 -28.11 -30.77
C ARG A 79 12.74 -29.30 -30.33
N ASN A 80 13.15 -29.98 -29.27
CA ASN A 80 12.42 -31.11 -28.68
C ASN A 80 11.05 -30.69 -28.16
N TRP A 81 10.96 -29.51 -27.54
CA TRP A 81 9.68 -28.99 -27.05
C TRP A 81 8.71 -28.64 -28.18
N VAL A 82 9.19 -28.01 -29.26
CA VAL A 82 8.36 -27.78 -30.47
C VAL A 82 7.91 -29.09 -31.09
N ARG A 83 8.82 -30.06 -31.21
CA ARG A 83 8.54 -31.41 -31.73
C ARG A 83 7.49 -32.14 -30.90
N ALA A 84 7.50 -31.96 -29.59
CA ALA A 84 6.52 -32.52 -28.66
C ALA A 84 5.15 -31.82 -28.70
N GLY A 85 4.93 -30.88 -29.62
CA GLY A 85 3.67 -30.15 -29.73
C GLY A 85 3.56 -28.97 -28.77
N MET A 86 4.69 -28.47 -28.25
CA MET A 86 4.76 -27.31 -27.35
C MET A 86 3.90 -27.48 -26.08
N PRO A 87 4.05 -28.59 -25.33
CA PRO A 87 3.23 -28.83 -24.14
C PRO A 87 3.43 -27.69 -23.14
N TRP A 88 2.33 -27.01 -22.82
CA TRP A 88 2.26 -26.01 -21.77
C TRP A 88 1.56 -26.65 -20.56
N PRO A 89 2.18 -26.70 -19.38
CA PRO A 89 1.51 -27.26 -18.21
C PRO A 89 0.28 -26.40 -17.88
N GLU A 90 -0.91 -26.99 -17.95
CA GLU A 90 -2.20 -26.36 -17.64
C GLU A 90 -2.20 -25.75 -16.22
N ALA A 91 -1.46 -26.37 -15.30
CA ALA A 91 -1.24 -25.91 -13.92
C ALA A 91 -0.38 -24.63 -13.79
N ALA A 92 0.10 -24.05 -14.90
CA ALA A 92 0.97 -22.87 -14.90
C ALA A 92 0.31 -21.60 -15.45
N LEU A 93 -1.01 -21.62 -15.71
CA LEU A 93 -1.77 -20.39 -15.83
C LEU A 93 -2.03 -19.88 -14.41
N PRO A 94 -1.51 -18.71 -14.01
CA PRO A 94 -2.24 -17.96 -13.00
C PRO A 94 -3.65 -17.78 -13.57
N ALA A 95 -4.68 -18.21 -12.84
CA ALA A 95 -6.06 -17.89 -13.21
C ALA A 95 -6.13 -16.40 -13.58
N ALA A 96 -6.93 -16.02 -14.57
CA ALA A 96 -7.21 -14.61 -14.81
C ALA A 96 -7.73 -14.00 -13.49
N GLY A 97 -6.91 -13.16 -12.84
CA GLY A 97 -7.17 -12.64 -11.49
C GLY A 97 -6.29 -13.20 -10.36
N ALA A 98 -5.33 -14.08 -10.64
CA ALA A 98 -4.29 -14.41 -9.67
C ALA A 98 -3.36 -13.19 -9.54
N ALA A 99 -3.43 -12.55 -8.37
CA ALA A 99 -2.51 -11.49 -7.98
C ALA A 99 -1.05 -11.98 -8.16
N PRO A 100 -0.13 -11.12 -8.62
CA PRO A 100 1.28 -11.48 -8.63
C PRO A 100 1.69 -11.95 -7.24
N LYS A 101 2.23 -13.18 -7.14
CA LYS A 101 2.74 -13.69 -5.86
C LYS A 101 4.01 -12.92 -5.54
N SER A 102 3.88 -11.89 -4.70
CA SER A 102 5.03 -11.17 -4.17
C SER A 102 5.63 -11.96 -3.01
N ASP A 103 6.94 -12.22 -3.08
CA ASP A 103 7.70 -12.78 -1.97
C ASP A 103 8.09 -11.74 -0.92
N HIS A 104 7.71 -10.47 -1.14
CA HIS A 104 7.96 -9.40 -0.21
C HIS A 104 7.22 -9.63 1.12
N TRP A 105 7.90 -9.36 2.23
CA TRP A 105 7.42 -9.67 3.58
C TRP A 105 6.09 -8.98 3.91
N ALA A 106 5.82 -7.80 3.33
CA ALA A 106 4.59 -7.04 3.55
C ALA A 106 3.32 -7.74 3.02
N PHE A 107 3.45 -8.65 2.05
CA PHE A 107 2.34 -9.43 1.51
C PHE A 107 2.25 -10.84 2.11
N LYS A 108 3.04 -11.12 3.15
CA LYS A 108 2.97 -12.37 3.92
C LYS A 108 2.26 -12.07 5.23
N ALA A 109 1.22 -12.86 5.53
CA ALA A 109 0.51 -12.71 6.79
C ALA A 109 1.49 -12.79 7.97
N PRO A 110 1.50 -11.80 8.88
CA PRO A 110 2.41 -11.82 10.02
C PRO A 110 2.08 -13.00 10.94
N VAL A 111 3.11 -13.78 11.28
CA VAL A 111 3.00 -14.88 12.25
C VAL A 111 3.63 -14.41 13.55
N ARG A 112 2.92 -14.58 14.68
CA ARG A 112 3.42 -14.20 16.00
C ARG A 112 4.69 -14.99 16.33
N PRO A 113 5.87 -14.35 16.43
CA PRO A 113 7.10 -15.06 16.74
C PRO A 113 7.15 -15.42 18.23
N PRO A 114 7.93 -16.46 18.61
CA PRO A 114 8.23 -16.70 20.01
C PRO A 114 9.04 -15.54 20.58
N LEU A 115 8.90 -15.30 21.89
CA LEU A 115 9.65 -14.26 22.56
C LEU A 115 11.14 -14.64 22.64
N PRO A 116 12.08 -13.73 22.29
CA PRO A 116 13.50 -14.03 22.33
C PRO A 116 13.98 -14.20 23.76
N ALA A 117 14.92 -15.12 23.99
CA ALA A 117 15.60 -15.25 25.27
C ALA A 117 16.53 -14.04 25.49
N VAL A 118 16.53 -13.51 26.72
CA VAL A 118 17.34 -12.37 27.16
C VAL A 118 18.10 -12.75 28.42
N ARG A 119 19.28 -12.19 28.62
CA ARG A 119 20.11 -12.42 29.81
C ARG A 119 19.53 -11.69 31.02
N ASN A 120 19.16 -10.42 30.85
CA ASN A 120 18.51 -9.64 31.91
C ASN A 120 16.99 -9.77 31.84
N ALA A 121 16.45 -10.86 32.37
CA ALA A 121 15.00 -11.11 32.36
C ALA A 121 14.18 -10.15 33.25
N ALA A 122 14.81 -9.37 34.13
CA ALA A 122 14.13 -8.46 35.05
C ALA A 122 13.85 -7.07 34.47
N TRP A 123 14.52 -6.69 33.38
CA TRP A 123 14.35 -5.37 32.75
C TRP A 123 13.08 -5.23 31.88
N PRO A 124 12.72 -6.21 31.02
CA PRO A 124 11.52 -6.11 30.19
C PRO A 124 10.24 -5.97 31.00
N ARG A 125 9.43 -4.94 30.72
CA ARG A 125 8.09 -4.74 31.32
C ARG A 125 7.00 -5.41 30.48
N ASN A 126 7.21 -5.53 29.17
CA ASN A 126 6.27 -6.19 28.25
C ASN A 126 6.99 -7.05 27.19
N ALA A 127 6.22 -7.63 26.27
CA ALA A 127 6.75 -8.49 25.21
C ALA A 127 7.66 -7.75 24.21
N ILE A 128 7.39 -6.49 23.91
CA ILE A 128 8.17 -5.65 22.97
C ILE A 128 9.58 -5.42 23.53
N ASP A 129 9.68 -5.15 24.83
CA ASP A 129 10.96 -4.92 25.50
C ASP A 129 11.92 -6.10 25.38
N ARG A 130 11.41 -7.34 25.29
CA ARG A 130 12.26 -8.53 25.06
C ARG A 130 12.93 -8.49 23.70
N PHE A 131 12.23 -8.04 22.66
CA PHE A 131 12.82 -7.89 21.31
C PHE A 131 13.88 -6.79 21.28
N VAL A 132 13.61 -5.66 21.94
CA VAL A 132 14.57 -4.55 22.07
C VAL A 132 15.81 -5.01 22.84
N LEU A 133 15.63 -5.62 24.02
CA LEU A 133 16.73 -6.06 24.86
C LEU A 133 17.57 -7.16 24.20
N ALA A 134 16.94 -8.13 23.53
CA ALA A 134 17.67 -9.16 22.79
C ALA A 134 18.59 -8.56 21.71
N ARG A 135 18.14 -7.48 21.04
CA ARG A 135 18.97 -6.76 20.06
C ARG A 135 20.13 -6.02 20.74
N LEU A 136 19.87 -5.33 21.85
CA LEU A 136 20.89 -4.61 22.62
C LEU A 136 21.97 -5.57 23.16
N GLU A 137 21.57 -6.68 23.80
CA GLU A 137 22.48 -7.69 24.34
C GLU A 137 23.34 -8.33 23.24
N LYS A 138 22.77 -8.61 22.06
CA LYS A 138 23.51 -9.10 20.89
C LYS A 138 24.58 -8.09 20.42
N GLN A 139 24.31 -6.80 20.58
CA GLN A 139 25.24 -5.72 20.24
C GLN A 139 26.14 -5.32 21.40
N SER A 140 26.08 -6.03 22.54
CA SER A 140 26.81 -5.66 23.76
C SER A 140 26.48 -4.25 24.26
N LEU A 141 25.25 -3.80 24.05
CA LEU A 141 24.71 -2.54 24.55
C LEU A 141 23.79 -2.79 25.75
N ALA A 142 23.74 -1.82 26.66
CA ALA A 142 22.80 -1.79 27.77
C ALA A 142 21.69 -0.75 27.51
N PRO A 143 20.48 -0.95 28.05
CA PRO A 143 19.46 0.08 28.05
C PRO A 143 19.96 1.37 28.71
N SER A 144 19.55 2.52 28.19
CA SER A 144 19.82 3.82 28.82
C SER A 144 19.10 3.92 30.18
N PRO A 145 19.66 4.67 31.14
CA PRO A 145 18.96 4.94 32.40
C PRO A 145 17.65 5.69 32.13
N GLU A 146 16.66 5.48 33.01
CA GLU A 146 15.40 6.21 32.97
C GLU A 146 15.65 7.71 33.17
N ALA A 147 14.91 8.53 32.43
CA ALA A 147 15.02 9.99 32.55
C ALA A 147 14.49 10.45 33.92
N ASP A 148 14.94 11.61 34.38
CA ASP A 148 14.39 12.20 35.60
C ASP A 148 12.90 12.55 35.45
N ARG A 149 12.21 12.68 36.59
CA ARG A 149 10.75 12.88 36.60
C ARG A 149 10.31 14.17 35.90
N ALA A 150 11.11 15.24 35.95
CA ALA A 150 10.78 16.50 35.29
C ALA A 150 10.86 16.35 33.76
N ALA A 151 11.87 15.62 33.27
CA ALA A 151 11.99 15.26 31.86
C ALA A 151 10.85 14.33 31.41
N LEU A 152 10.45 13.36 32.24
CA LEU A 152 9.36 12.42 31.91
C LEU A 152 8.03 13.14 31.71
N ILE A 153 7.59 13.97 32.66
CA ILE A 153 6.31 14.69 32.50
C ILE A 153 6.33 15.63 31.30
N ARG A 154 7.44 16.34 31.08
CA ARG A 154 7.58 17.22 29.91
C ARG A 154 7.46 16.45 28.59
N ARG A 155 8.14 15.30 28.46
CA ARG A 155 8.09 14.47 27.25
C ARG A 155 6.68 13.93 27.04
N LEU A 156 6.09 13.33 28.06
CA LEU A 156 4.72 12.79 27.99
C LEU A 156 3.69 13.83 27.57
N SER A 157 3.72 15.04 28.16
CA SER A 157 2.77 16.08 27.80
C SER A 157 2.96 16.54 26.35
N LEU A 158 4.19 16.75 25.89
CA LEU A 158 4.46 17.15 24.51
C LEU A 158 4.11 16.05 23.50
N ASP A 159 4.38 14.79 23.84
CA ASP A 159 4.14 13.65 22.96
C ASP A 159 2.64 13.34 22.86
N LEU A 160 1.93 13.27 23.99
CA LEU A 160 0.53 12.85 24.04
C LEU A 160 -0.44 13.98 23.69
N ILE A 161 -0.21 15.20 24.19
CA ILE A 161 -1.16 16.31 24.05
C ILE A 161 -0.57 17.53 23.32
N GLY A 162 0.71 17.52 22.96
CA GLY A 162 1.35 18.62 22.21
C GLY A 162 1.62 19.90 23.01
N LEU A 163 1.31 19.91 24.30
CA LEU A 163 1.42 21.08 25.17
C LEU A 163 2.42 20.82 26.31
N PRO A 164 3.20 21.83 26.73
CA PRO A 164 4.03 21.69 27.92
C PRO A 164 3.15 21.57 29.19
N PRO A 165 3.59 20.81 30.21
CA PRO A 165 2.88 20.75 31.48
C PRO A 165 2.99 22.11 32.20
N THR A 166 1.96 22.46 32.95
CA THR A 166 1.99 23.64 33.83
C THR A 166 2.93 23.41 35.02
N PRO A 167 3.49 24.49 35.63
CA PRO A 167 4.29 24.35 36.84
C PRO A 167 3.60 23.54 37.95
N THR A 168 2.31 23.75 38.16
CA THR A 168 1.51 23.02 39.16
C THR A 168 1.44 21.52 38.87
N GLU A 169 1.29 21.12 37.60
CA GLU A 169 1.28 19.70 37.23
C GLU A 169 2.66 19.05 37.40
N ILE A 170 3.74 19.80 37.11
CA ILE A 170 5.11 19.34 37.35
C ILE A 170 5.29 19.10 38.86
N ASP A 171 4.99 20.08 39.70
CA ASP A 171 5.17 19.98 41.15
C ASP A 171 4.36 18.81 41.72
N ALA A 172 3.09 18.67 41.30
CA ALA A 172 2.23 17.56 41.71
C ALA A 172 2.82 16.19 41.31
N PHE A 173 3.36 16.06 40.10
CA PHE A 173 4.00 14.81 39.67
C PHE A 173 5.33 14.57 40.39
N LEU A 174 6.14 15.59 40.65
CA LEU A 174 7.44 15.40 41.32
C LEU A 174 7.29 14.87 42.76
N VAL A 175 6.22 15.26 43.46
CA VAL A 175 5.94 14.79 44.83
C VAL A 175 5.12 13.51 44.90
N ASP A 176 4.50 13.05 43.81
CA ASP A 176 3.70 11.82 43.78
C ASP A 176 4.58 10.58 43.90
N ARG A 177 4.59 9.96 45.09
CA ARG A 177 5.40 8.77 45.43
C ARG A 177 4.68 7.44 45.21
N ARG A 178 3.45 7.45 44.68
CA ARG A 178 2.73 6.21 44.43
C ARG A 178 3.47 5.36 43.37
N PRO A 179 3.43 4.02 43.49
CA PRO A 179 4.11 3.13 42.55
C PRO A 179 3.59 3.25 41.11
N ASP A 180 2.34 3.69 40.93
CA ASP A 180 1.64 3.88 39.65
C ASP A 180 1.59 5.36 39.20
N ALA A 181 2.39 6.24 39.81
CA ALA A 181 2.33 7.69 39.53
C ALA A 181 2.55 8.03 38.04
N TYR A 182 3.42 7.27 37.35
CA TYR A 182 3.67 7.43 35.92
C TYR A 182 2.47 7.01 35.07
N ASP A 183 1.91 5.83 35.33
CA ASP A 183 0.78 5.29 34.56
C ASP A 183 -0.45 6.20 34.71
N ARG A 184 -0.72 6.68 35.93
CA ARG A 184 -1.79 7.65 36.15
C ARG A 184 -1.56 8.99 35.44
N LEU A 185 -0.31 9.42 35.28
CA LEU A 185 0.00 10.61 34.48
C LEU A 185 -0.32 10.36 33.01
N VAL A 186 0.04 9.19 32.48
CA VAL A 186 -0.30 8.77 31.11
C VAL A 186 -1.83 8.74 30.93
N ASP A 187 -2.57 8.06 31.80
CA ASP A 187 -4.03 7.96 31.72
C ASP A 187 -4.71 9.34 31.72
N ARG A 188 -4.23 10.23 32.59
CA ARG A 188 -4.73 11.62 32.65
C ARG A 188 -4.49 12.39 31.35
N LEU A 189 -3.34 12.19 30.72
CA LEU A 189 -2.99 12.85 29.45
C LEU A 189 -3.77 12.25 28.28
N LEU A 190 -3.96 10.93 28.25
CA LEU A 190 -4.79 10.25 27.25
C LEU A 190 -6.27 10.66 27.36
N ALA A 191 -6.77 10.89 28.58
CA ALA A 191 -8.13 11.38 28.82
C ALA A 191 -8.31 12.90 28.57
N SER A 192 -7.24 13.62 28.22
CA SER A 192 -7.32 15.05 27.92
C SER A 192 -7.97 15.29 26.55
N PRO A 193 -8.85 16.28 26.38
CA PRO A 193 -9.40 16.62 25.06
C PRO A 193 -8.30 17.03 24.05
N HIS A 194 -7.17 17.52 24.54
CA HIS A 194 -6.00 17.88 23.73
C HIS A 194 -5.30 16.68 23.10
N TYR A 195 -5.56 15.45 23.58
CA TYR A 195 -5.04 14.23 22.95
C TYR A 195 -5.56 14.09 21.52
N GLY A 196 -6.88 14.16 21.35
CA GLY A 196 -7.54 14.12 20.04
C GLY A 196 -7.14 15.29 19.14
N GLU A 197 -6.94 16.49 19.69
CA GLU A 197 -6.43 17.63 18.92
C GLU A 197 -4.99 17.40 18.40
N ARG A 198 -4.12 16.85 19.26
CA ARG A 198 -2.72 16.56 18.94
C ARG A 198 -2.60 15.49 17.87
N TRP A 199 -3.29 14.36 18.07
CA TRP A 199 -3.22 13.19 17.21
C TRP A 199 -4.11 13.31 15.97
N GLY A 200 -5.25 13.99 16.10
CA GLY A 200 -6.16 14.26 15.00
C GLY A 200 -5.47 14.99 13.85
N ARG A 201 -4.58 15.95 14.13
CA ARG A 201 -3.77 16.63 13.11
C ARG A 201 -3.00 15.66 12.20
N HIS A 202 -2.40 14.61 12.75
CA HIS A 202 -1.66 13.62 11.95
C HIS A 202 -2.59 12.83 11.02
N TRP A 203 -3.78 12.50 11.51
CA TRP A 203 -4.79 11.85 10.67
C TRP A 203 -5.36 12.79 9.61
N LEU A 204 -5.62 14.04 9.97
CA LEU A 204 -6.17 15.06 9.09
C LEU A 204 -5.22 15.38 7.93
N ASP A 205 -3.91 15.41 8.18
CA ASP A 205 -2.89 15.52 7.12
C ASP A 205 -3.02 14.34 6.13
N ALA A 206 -3.12 13.10 6.65
CA ALA A 206 -3.28 11.90 5.83
C ALA A 206 -4.61 11.88 5.05
N ALA A 207 -5.67 12.40 5.66
CA ALA A 207 -7.00 12.54 5.08
C ALA A 207 -7.14 13.76 4.14
N ARG A 208 -6.08 14.55 3.94
CA ARG A 208 -6.05 15.76 3.10
C ARG A 208 -7.06 16.83 3.53
N TYR A 209 -7.26 16.95 4.83
CA TYR A 209 -8.06 18.04 5.37
C TYR A 209 -7.39 19.39 5.05
N ALA A 210 -8.20 20.31 4.54
CA ALA A 210 -7.85 21.70 4.32
C ALA A 210 -9.06 22.58 4.61
N ASP A 211 -8.82 23.83 5.00
CA ASP A 211 -9.87 24.85 5.18
C ASP A 211 -10.23 25.55 3.85
N THR A 212 -9.59 25.16 2.74
CA THR A 212 -9.81 25.71 1.41
C THR A 212 -9.96 24.61 0.34
N ASN A 213 -10.43 24.99 -0.84
CA ASN A 213 -10.76 24.12 -1.96
C ASN A 213 -9.52 23.60 -2.72
N GLY A 214 -8.39 24.30 -2.67
CA GLY A 214 -7.25 24.08 -3.56
C GLY A 214 -7.42 24.76 -4.91
N PHE A 215 -6.60 24.35 -5.89
CA PHE A 215 -6.51 24.96 -7.22
C PHE A 215 -6.18 26.47 -7.19
N GLY A 216 -6.35 27.19 -8.30
CA GLY A 216 -5.92 28.58 -8.43
C GLY A 216 -6.80 29.57 -7.65
N TYR A 217 -8.11 29.34 -7.58
CA TYR A 217 -9.04 30.24 -6.86
C TYR A 217 -9.06 30.00 -5.34
N ASP A 218 -8.76 28.77 -4.89
CA ASP A 218 -8.55 28.37 -3.49
C ASP A 218 -9.52 28.97 -2.45
N ASN A 219 -10.82 28.92 -2.76
CA ASN A 219 -11.87 29.42 -1.88
C ASN A 219 -11.92 28.68 -0.53
N PRO A 220 -12.36 29.34 0.55
CA PRO A 220 -12.67 28.65 1.81
C PRO A 220 -13.73 27.56 1.63
N ARG A 221 -13.60 26.45 2.38
CA ARG A 221 -14.57 25.34 2.38
C ARG A 221 -15.07 25.01 3.79
N VAL A 222 -16.31 24.52 3.86
CA VAL A 222 -16.91 24.08 5.14
C VAL A 222 -16.65 22.59 5.34
N MET A 223 -15.53 22.26 5.98
CA MET A 223 -15.13 20.86 6.25
C MET A 223 -14.85 20.59 7.74
N TRP A 224 -14.90 21.62 8.59
CA TRP A 224 -14.51 21.53 10.01
C TRP A 224 -15.29 20.48 10.81
N HIS A 225 -16.51 20.11 10.40
CA HIS A 225 -17.25 19.01 11.02
C HIS A 225 -16.50 17.67 10.92
N TYR A 226 -15.84 17.39 9.79
CA TYR A 226 -15.01 16.18 9.65
C TYR A 226 -13.79 16.25 10.58
N ARG A 227 -13.14 17.42 10.69
CA ARG A 227 -12.05 17.65 11.64
C ARG A 227 -12.47 17.34 13.07
N ASP A 228 -13.60 17.89 13.49
CA ASP A 228 -14.11 17.70 14.84
C ASP A 228 -14.55 16.26 15.08
N TRP A 229 -15.11 15.59 14.07
CA TRP A 229 -15.41 14.15 14.14
C TRP A 229 -14.14 13.32 14.38
N VAL A 230 -13.03 13.58 13.66
CA VAL A 230 -11.75 12.87 13.86
C VAL A 230 -11.22 13.09 15.27
N ILE A 231 -11.21 14.35 15.74
CA ILE A 231 -10.75 14.70 17.10
C ILE A 231 -11.59 13.97 18.15
N ASN A 232 -12.91 13.97 18.00
CA ASN A 232 -13.83 13.33 18.92
C ASN A 232 -13.73 11.79 18.88
N ALA A 233 -13.52 11.19 17.71
CA ALA A 233 -13.33 9.75 17.58
C ALA A 233 -12.07 9.29 18.35
N LEU A 234 -10.97 10.03 18.24
CA LEU A 234 -9.74 9.75 19.00
C LEU A 234 -9.94 9.94 20.51
N ASN A 235 -10.60 11.01 20.94
CA ASN A 235 -10.87 11.28 22.36
C ASN A 235 -11.83 10.26 23.00
N ARG A 236 -12.69 9.61 22.20
CA ARG A 236 -13.59 8.54 22.66
C ARG A 236 -12.94 7.15 22.61
N ASP A 237 -11.66 7.06 22.25
CA ASP A 237 -10.94 5.80 22.05
C ASP A 237 -11.70 4.86 21.10
N MET A 238 -12.22 5.41 20.00
CA MET A 238 -12.98 4.65 19.01
C MET A 238 -12.11 3.51 18.45
N PRO A 239 -12.62 2.26 18.44
CA PRO A 239 -11.92 1.14 17.83
C PRO A 239 -11.54 1.42 16.38
N PHE A 240 -10.31 1.04 16.00
CA PHE A 240 -9.77 1.40 14.68
C PHE A 240 -10.57 0.79 13.52
N ASP A 241 -11.20 -0.36 13.72
CA ASP A 241 -12.09 -0.99 12.76
C ASP A 241 -13.36 -0.17 12.53
N GLU A 242 -13.98 0.34 13.59
CA GLU A 242 -15.13 1.26 13.52
C GLU A 242 -14.73 2.59 12.87
N PHE A 243 -13.61 3.18 13.32
CA PHE A 243 -13.05 4.41 12.75
C PHE A 243 -12.75 4.29 11.25
N THR A 244 -12.31 3.12 10.81
CA THR A 244 -12.08 2.81 9.39
C THR A 244 -13.40 2.66 8.64
N LEU A 245 -14.33 1.87 9.19
CA LEU A 245 -15.63 1.60 8.55
C LEU A 245 -16.43 2.89 8.34
N GLU A 246 -16.54 3.75 9.36
CA GLU A 246 -17.31 4.98 9.27
C GLU A 246 -16.73 5.95 8.23
N GLN A 247 -15.41 6.03 8.07
CA GLN A 247 -14.79 6.90 7.08
C GLN A 247 -14.91 6.39 5.64
N LEU A 248 -14.90 5.07 5.45
CA LEU A 248 -15.00 4.48 4.11
C LEU A 248 -16.44 4.34 3.62
N ALA A 249 -17.39 4.11 4.53
CA ALA A 249 -18.76 3.74 4.18
C ALA A 249 -19.80 4.08 5.26
N GLY A 250 -19.53 5.04 6.15
CA GLY A 250 -20.43 5.40 7.24
C GLY A 250 -21.82 5.85 6.77
N ASP A 251 -21.92 6.49 5.61
CA ASP A 251 -23.17 6.90 4.96
C ASP A 251 -23.99 5.72 4.41
N LEU A 252 -23.34 4.59 4.15
CA LEU A 252 -23.97 3.35 3.69
C LEU A 252 -24.42 2.45 4.86
N LEU A 253 -24.16 2.83 6.10
CA LEU A 253 -24.63 2.07 7.27
C LEU A 253 -26.16 2.14 7.38
N PRO A 254 -26.83 1.04 7.78
CA PRO A 254 -28.26 1.05 8.06
C PRO A 254 -28.59 2.14 9.09
N HIS A 255 -29.49 3.05 8.74
CA HIS A 255 -29.88 4.18 9.60
C HIS A 255 -28.69 5.06 10.04
N ALA A 256 -27.72 5.28 9.14
CA ALA A 256 -26.54 6.09 9.39
C ALA A 256 -26.84 7.40 10.12
N THR A 257 -26.17 7.59 11.26
CA THR A 257 -26.23 8.82 12.05
C THR A 257 -25.59 9.99 11.30
N LEU A 258 -25.79 11.21 11.78
CA LEU A 258 -25.15 12.38 11.21
C LEU A 258 -23.62 12.31 11.34
N ASP A 259 -23.11 11.88 12.50
CA ASP A 259 -21.67 11.67 12.72
C ASP A 259 -21.08 10.66 11.74
N GLN A 260 -21.77 9.55 11.47
CA GLN A 260 -21.35 8.53 10.49
C GLN A 260 -21.32 9.06 9.06
N LYS A 261 -22.26 9.95 8.70
CA LYS A 261 -22.25 10.64 7.41
C LYS A 261 -21.16 11.72 7.33
N ILE A 262 -20.84 12.36 8.44
CA ILE A 262 -19.72 13.31 8.52
C ILE A 262 -18.38 12.57 8.37
N ALA A 263 -18.26 11.36 8.94
CA ALA A 263 -17.05 10.53 8.86
C ALA A 263 -16.63 10.24 7.42
N THR A 264 -17.58 10.03 6.50
CA THR A 264 -17.27 9.83 5.06
C THR A 264 -16.74 11.09 4.37
N GLY A 265 -16.65 12.21 5.09
CA GLY A 265 -15.86 13.38 4.72
C GLY A 265 -14.41 13.06 4.33
N PHE A 266 -13.84 11.93 4.76
CA PHE A 266 -12.57 11.42 4.27
C PHE A 266 -12.51 11.38 2.73
N HIS A 267 -13.58 10.92 2.07
CA HIS A 267 -13.66 10.87 0.61
C HIS A 267 -14.03 12.22 -0.05
N ARG A 268 -14.53 13.19 0.73
CA ARG A 268 -14.87 14.54 0.27
C ARG A 268 -13.72 15.54 0.41
N ASN A 269 -12.62 15.16 1.05
CA ASN A 269 -11.45 16.00 1.19
C ASN A 269 -10.66 16.21 -0.12
N THR A 270 -11.11 15.63 -1.25
CA THR A 270 -10.58 15.97 -2.59
C THR A 270 -10.56 17.47 -2.80
N MET A 271 -9.58 17.97 -3.56
CA MET A 271 -9.62 19.37 -3.98
C MET A 271 -10.91 19.63 -4.78
N ILE A 272 -11.40 20.87 -4.73
CA ILE A 272 -12.63 21.30 -5.40
C ILE A 272 -12.27 22.39 -6.40
N ASN A 273 -12.60 22.19 -7.67
CA ASN A 273 -12.36 23.20 -8.70
C ASN A 273 -13.64 24.00 -8.98
N GLU A 274 -13.63 25.28 -8.59
CA GLU A 274 -14.72 26.24 -8.83
C GLU A 274 -14.35 27.30 -9.88
N GLU A 275 -13.26 27.09 -10.63
CA GLU A 275 -12.80 28.02 -11.66
C GLU A 275 -13.78 28.08 -12.84
N GLY A 276 -13.95 29.28 -13.40
CA GLY A 276 -14.77 29.47 -14.60
C GLY A 276 -14.19 28.71 -15.80
N GLY A 277 -14.99 27.84 -16.41
CA GLY A 277 -14.58 27.06 -17.58
C GLY A 277 -14.00 25.67 -17.26
N VAL A 278 -14.09 25.22 -16.00
CA VAL A 278 -13.71 23.85 -15.63
C VAL A 278 -14.54 22.81 -16.42
N ASP A 279 -13.86 21.81 -16.98
CA ASP A 279 -14.52 20.62 -17.50
C ASP A 279 -14.95 19.75 -16.31
N GLN A 280 -16.27 19.64 -16.13
CA GLN A 280 -16.88 18.93 -15.00
C GLN A 280 -16.51 17.45 -14.99
N GLU A 281 -16.38 16.83 -16.16
CA GLU A 281 -16.04 15.41 -16.26
C GLU A 281 -14.56 15.20 -15.96
N GLN A 282 -13.68 16.09 -16.43
CA GLN A 282 -12.27 16.06 -16.06
C GLN A 282 -12.10 16.16 -14.53
N TYR A 283 -12.72 17.16 -13.90
CA TYR A 283 -12.65 17.37 -12.45
C TYR A 283 -13.16 16.14 -11.68
N ARG A 284 -14.30 15.57 -12.10
CA ARG A 284 -14.86 14.37 -11.49
C ARG A 284 -13.87 13.19 -11.52
N ILE A 285 -13.18 12.99 -12.64
CA ILE A 285 -12.18 11.93 -12.80
C ILE A 285 -10.93 12.20 -11.95
N GLU A 286 -10.46 13.44 -11.88
CA GLU A 286 -9.34 13.83 -11.02
C GLU A 286 -9.63 13.56 -9.53
N ALA A 287 -10.82 13.94 -9.06
CA ALA A 287 -11.27 13.67 -7.70
C ALA A 287 -11.32 12.15 -7.41
N LEU A 288 -11.73 11.33 -8.38
CA LEU A 288 -11.74 9.88 -8.23
C LEU A 288 -10.34 9.28 -8.14
N PHE A 289 -9.40 9.74 -8.97
CA PHE A 289 -8.01 9.29 -8.90
C PHE A 289 -7.39 9.61 -7.54
N ASP A 290 -7.63 10.83 -7.06
CA ASP A 290 -7.16 11.27 -5.75
C ASP A 290 -7.79 10.46 -4.60
N ARG A 291 -9.08 10.13 -4.64
CA ARG A 291 -9.72 9.23 -3.66
C ARG A 291 -9.07 7.84 -3.62
N VAL A 292 -8.86 7.22 -4.78
CA VAL A 292 -8.25 5.89 -4.88
C VAL A 292 -6.82 5.92 -4.34
N ALA A 293 -6.04 6.90 -4.76
CA ALA A 293 -4.66 7.07 -4.32
C ALA A 293 -4.56 7.27 -2.80
N THR A 294 -5.42 8.13 -2.25
CA THR A 294 -5.46 8.42 -0.81
C THR A 294 -5.88 7.20 -0.02
N THR A 295 -6.94 6.51 -0.44
CA THR A 295 -7.44 5.32 0.26
C THR A 295 -6.37 4.24 0.30
N GLY A 296 -5.69 3.98 -0.82
CA GLY A 296 -4.60 3.02 -0.88
C GLY A 296 -3.41 3.41 0.01
N THR A 297 -3.04 4.68 0.01
CA THR A 297 -1.91 5.17 0.80
C THR A 297 -2.20 5.13 2.30
N VAL A 298 -3.37 5.63 2.72
CA VAL A 298 -3.73 5.80 4.13
C VAL A 298 -4.09 4.48 4.78
N PHE A 299 -4.96 3.68 4.15
CA PHE A 299 -5.48 2.47 4.78
C PHE A 299 -4.69 1.20 4.46
N LEU A 300 -4.06 1.14 3.27
CA LEU A 300 -3.31 -0.05 2.86
C LEU A 300 -1.79 0.14 2.98
N GLY A 301 -1.31 1.37 3.15
CA GLY A 301 0.12 1.67 3.15
C GLY A 301 0.77 1.42 1.77
N LEU A 302 -0.03 1.46 0.70
CA LEU A 302 0.40 1.13 -0.67
C LEU A 302 0.22 2.32 -1.60
N THR A 303 1.18 2.54 -2.50
CA THR A 303 1.11 3.60 -3.51
C THR A 303 0.25 3.20 -4.70
N ILE A 304 -1.01 2.81 -4.44
CA ILE A 304 -1.95 2.31 -5.45
C ILE A 304 -2.11 3.29 -6.62
N GLY A 305 -1.99 4.61 -6.37
CA GLY A 305 -2.04 5.65 -7.40
C GLY A 305 -1.02 5.45 -8.54
N CYS A 306 0.12 4.79 -8.31
CA CYS A 306 1.07 4.49 -9.39
C CYS A 306 0.48 3.53 -10.43
N ALA A 307 -0.53 2.74 -10.06
CA ALA A 307 -1.19 1.81 -10.96
C ALA A 307 -2.19 2.49 -11.93
N GLN A 308 -2.37 3.82 -11.83
CA GLN A 308 -3.28 4.57 -12.69
C GLN A 308 -2.90 4.47 -14.17
N CYS A 309 -1.61 4.63 -14.49
CA CYS A 309 -1.14 4.72 -15.88
C CYS A 309 -0.53 3.41 -16.42
N HIS A 310 -0.09 2.52 -15.53
CA HIS A 310 0.57 1.25 -15.86
C HIS A 310 0.44 0.28 -14.68
N ASP A 311 0.79 -1.00 -14.82
CA ASP A 311 0.88 -1.92 -13.68
C ASP A 311 1.87 -1.38 -12.64
N HIS A 312 1.57 -1.53 -11.35
CA HIS A 312 2.38 -0.92 -10.30
C HIS A 312 3.83 -1.43 -10.33
N LYS A 313 4.80 -0.52 -10.22
CA LYS A 313 6.22 -0.80 -10.49
C LYS A 313 6.85 -1.83 -9.53
N TYR A 314 6.41 -1.85 -8.28
CA TYR A 314 7.01 -2.67 -7.21
C TYR A 314 6.00 -3.63 -6.57
N ASP A 315 4.87 -3.09 -6.13
CA ASP A 315 3.79 -3.87 -5.54
C ASP A 315 3.00 -4.67 -6.58
N PRO A 316 2.43 -5.83 -6.19
CA PRO A 316 1.74 -6.75 -7.08
C PRO A 316 0.32 -6.25 -7.40
N ILE A 317 0.19 -5.06 -7.98
CA ILE A 317 -1.09 -4.42 -8.31
C ILE A 317 -1.12 -4.11 -9.80
N LYS A 318 -2.10 -4.68 -10.51
CA LYS A 318 -2.31 -4.41 -11.94
C LYS A 318 -3.10 -3.13 -12.13
N GLN A 319 -2.88 -2.44 -13.24
CA GLN A 319 -3.69 -1.30 -13.66
C GLN A 319 -5.17 -1.67 -13.77
N ARG A 320 -5.47 -2.89 -14.21
CA ARG A 320 -6.85 -3.39 -14.23
C ARG A 320 -7.47 -3.39 -12.82
N GLU A 321 -6.73 -3.82 -11.81
CA GLU A 321 -7.20 -3.87 -10.42
C GLU A 321 -7.37 -2.46 -9.85
N TYR A 322 -6.51 -1.51 -10.24
CA TYR A 322 -6.69 -0.09 -9.95
C TYR A 322 -8.04 0.43 -10.45
N TYR A 323 -8.39 0.19 -11.72
CA TYR A 323 -9.66 0.65 -12.27
C TYR A 323 -10.87 -0.13 -11.71
N GLN A 324 -10.69 -1.38 -11.29
CA GLN A 324 -11.73 -2.12 -10.54
C GLN A 324 -11.97 -1.50 -9.17
N LEU A 325 -10.91 -1.09 -8.47
CA LEU A 325 -11.02 -0.37 -7.20
C LEU A 325 -11.68 1.01 -7.41
N MET A 326 -11.26 1.75 -8.44
CA MET A 326 -11.86 3.03 -8.81
C MET A 326 -13.36 2.92 -9.06
N ALA A 327 -13.84 1.81 -9.62
CA ALA A 327 -15.26 1.59 -9.89
C ALA A 327 -16.13 1.66 -8.61
N PHE A 328 -15.61 1.23 -7.44
CA PHE A 328 -16.32 1.36 -6.16
C PHE A 328 -16.51 2.82 -5.73
N PHE A 329 -15.55 3.69 -6.05
CA PHE A 329 -15.62 5.11 -5.73
C PHE A 329 -16.34 5.92 -6.82
N ASN A 330 -16.61 5.32 -7.97
CA ASN A 330 -17.24 5.95 -9.13
C ASN A 330 -18.79 5.96 -9.11
N SER A 331 -19.39 5.74 -7.94
CA SER A 331 -20.85 5.75 -7.73
C SER A 331 -21.26 6.63 -6.55
N GLN A 332 -20.41 7.60 -6.20
CA GLN A 332 -20.60 8.45 -5.04
C GLN A 332 -21.49 9.65 -5.38
N GLU A 333 -22.42 9.97 -4.48
CA GLU A 333 -23.17 11.22 -4.48
C GLU A 333 -22.61 12.12 -3.38
N GLU A 334 -22.44 13.41 -3.68
CA GLU A 334 -21.90 14.39 -2.72
C GLU A 334 -22.94 15.44 -2.33
N PRO A 335 -23.99 15.06 -1.59
CA PRO A 335 -25.03 15.99 -1.21
C PRO A 335 -24.48 17.07 -0.26
N ARG A 336 -25.13 18.23 -0.26
CA ARG A 336 -25.03 19.19 0.84
C ARG A 336 -26.00 18.75 1.92
N ILE A 337 -25.48 18.54 3.13
CA ILE A 337 -26.27 18.18 4.30
C ILE A 337 -26.38 19.45 5.14
N GLU A 338 -27.61 19.83 5.50
CA GLU A 338 -27.83 20.84 6.54
C GLU A 338 -27.61 20.17 7.90
N VAL A 339 -26.67 20.70 8.68
CA VAL A 339 -26.16 20.14 9.94
C VAL A 339 -26.55 21.04 11.10
#